data_AF-A0A8S9UU06-F1
#
_entry.id   AF-A0A8S9UU06-F1
#
_cell.length_a   1.000
_cell.length_b   1.000
_cell.length_c   1.000
_cell.angle_alpha   90.00
_cell.angle_beta   90.00
_cell.angle_gamma   90.00
#
_symmetry.space_group_name_H-M   'P 1'
#
loop_
_entity.id
_entity.type
_entity.pdbx_description
1 polymer ?
#
loop_
_entity_poly.entity_id
_entity_poly.type
_entity_poly.pdbx_seq_one_letter_code
_entity_poly.pdbx_strand_id
1 'polypeptide(L)'
;MLGFQYVVAKSRELSSVVERELSAASSRSVPFSSVSSTTTGEVASENAIPIAPESPEASGRNEGQAFIRAQQKLQSQAVSNHKKLMHSGHELDAALGRARATLQAQAASEQFLAQNFHLVSRVRQQLAGVRTLVLKLAEEADEVENLLVQHCEENAARQNAEFAAKQQQELEKFETQIAQESEGRKRELLEMRRQKLASAFMNDLRTYQTLVAHHGDAAATEARIVTDDKELVTLDEVDLVVTADPDQLEAFYESGSGQDEEETQSPKFASPPIPNELEEEEKEETDAKTGEGEISNKGDIYAK
;
A
#
# COMPACT_ATOMS: atom_id res chain seq x y z
N MET A 1 -11.83 -2.81 -3.83
CA MET A 1 -11.26 -4.11 -3.44
C MET A 1 -12.28 -5.26 -3.21
N LEU A 2 -13.56 -5.02 -2.90
CA LEU A 2 -14.55 -6.09 -2.61
C LEU A 2 -14.61 -7.26 -3.62
N GLY A 3 -14.46 -6.99 -4.92
CA GLY A 3 -14.53 -8.04 -5.96
C GLY A 3 -13.45 -9.13 -5.82
N PHE A 4 -12.22 -8.76 -5.45
CA PHE A 4 -11.14 -9.73 -5.24
C PHE A 4 -11.38 -10.62 -4.02
N GLN A 5 -11.89 -10.05 -2.92
CA GLN A 5 -12.26 -10.83 -1.74
C GLN A 5 -13.39 -11.83 -2.05
N TYR A 6 -14.38 -11.45 -2.86
CA TYR A 6 -15.44 -12.38 -3.32
C TYR A 6 -14.87 -13.53 -4.17
N VAL A 7 -13.97 -13.25 -5.10
CA VAL A 7 -13.31 -14.28 -5.94
C VAL A 7 -12.44 -15.21 -5.09
N VAL A 8 -11.68 -14.70 -4.12
CA VAL A 8 -10.87 -15.51 -3.21
C VAL A 8 -11.75 -16.37 -2.28
N ALA A 9 -12.83 -15.81 -1.73
CA ALA A 9 -13.77 -16.56 -0.90
C ALA A 9 -14.43 -17.71 -1.69
N LYS A 10 -14.94 -17.41 -2.89
CA LYS A 10 -15.63 -18.39 -3.74
C LYS A 10 -14.69 -19.45 -4.31
N SER A 11 -13.43 -19.12 -4.59
CA SER A 11 -12.43 -20.12 -4.98
C SER A 11 -12.07 -21.06 -3.83
N ARG A 12 -11.93 -20.56 -2.59
CA ARG A 12 -11.77 -21.41 -1.39
C ARG A 12 -12.98 -22.31 -1.13
N GLU A 13 -14.19 -21.79 -1.31
CA GLU A 13 -15.43 -22.58 -1.18
C GLU A 13 -15.47 -23.73 -2.20
N LEU A 14 -15.21 -23.45 -3.48
CA LEU A 14 -15.14 -24.48 -4.52
C LEU A 14 -14.02 -25.51 -4.27
N SER A 15 -12.84 -25.08 -3.80
CA SER A 15 -11.77 -25.99 -3.39
C SER A 15 -12.19 -26.90 -2.24
N SER A 16 -12.88 -26.36 -1.23
CA SER A 16 -13.37 -27.14 -0.09
C SER A 16 -14.47 -28.14 -0.48
N VAL A 17 -15.35 -27.78 -1.42
CA VAL A 17 -16.35 -28.72 -1.99
C VAL A 17 -15.64 -29.85 -2.73
N VAL A 18 -14.65 -29.54 -3.57
CA VAL A 18 -13.87 -30.56 -4.32
C VAL A 18 -13.08 -31.46 -3.35
N GLU A 19 -12.43 -30.93 -2.32
CA GLU A 19 -11.75 -31.75 -1.31
C GLU A 19 -12.72 -32.63 -0.51
N ARG A 20 -13.92 -32.13 -0.20
CA ARG A 20 -14.95 -32.90 0.52
C ARG A 20 -15.56 -34.00 -0.37
N GLU A 21 -15.74 -33.76 -1.66
CA GLU A 21 -16.16 -34.80 -2.62
C GLU A 21 -15.04 -35.82 -2.90
N LEU A 22 -13.79 -35.40 -3.02
CA LEU A 22 -12.65 -36.31 -3.14
C LEU A 22 -12.46 -37.16 -1.88
N SER A 23 -12.67 -36.58 -0.69
CA SER A 23 -12.66 -37.32 0.58
C SER A 23 -13.82 -38.32 0.67
N ALA A 24 -15.03 -37.92 0.25
CA ALA A 24 -16.18 -38.81 0.18
C ALA A 24 -15.97 -39.96 -0.82
N ALA A 25 -15.39 -39.68 -2.01
CA ALA A 25 -15.04 -40.68 -3.00
C ALA A 25 -13.93 -41.62 -2.51
N SER A 26 -12.89 -41.10 -1.85
CA SER A 26 -11.80 -41.90 -1.26
C SER A 26 -12.29 -42.81 -0.13
N SER A 27 -13.28 -42.36 0.66
CA SER A 27 -13.94 -43.18 1.68
C SER A 27 -14.84 -44.29 1.11
N ARG A 28 -15.09 -44.29 -0.21
CA ARG A 28 -15.87 -45.31 -0.92
C ARG A 28 -15.01 -46.36 -1.62
N SER A 29 -13.78 -46.56 -1.16
CA SER A 29 -12.97 -47.73 -1.49
C SER A 29 -13.60 -48.99 -0.86
N VAL A 30 -14.57 -49.58 -1.57
CA VAL A 30 -15.17 -50.87 -1.19
C VAL A 30 -14.06 -51.93 -1.17
N PRO A 31 -13.77 -52.58 -0.03
CA PRO A 31 -12.79 -53.65 -0.01
C PRO A 31 -13.34 -54.84 -0.81
N PHE A 32 -12.63 -55.22 -1.86
CA PHE A 32 -12.90 -56.44 -2.63
C PHE A 32 -12.54 -57.66 -1.76
N SER A 33 -13.43 -58.03 -0.85
CA SER A 33 -13.28 -59.21 0.00
C SER A 33 -13.59 -60.49 -0.78
N SER A 34 -12.63 -60.92 -1.61
CA SER A 34 -12.61 -62.29 -2.13
C SER A 34 -12.29 -63.28 -1.01
N VAL A 35 -13.34 -63.79 -0.37
CA VAL A 35 -13.33 -65.07 0.36
C VAL A 35 -14.50 -65.87 -0.22
N SER A 36 -14.26 -66.65 -1.28
CA SER A 36 -13.76 -68.03 -1.20
C SER A 36 -14.80 -68.97 -0.59
N SER A 37 -15.28 -69.89 -1.43
CA SER A 37 -16.39 -70.79 -1.15
C SER A 37 -16.06 -71.81 -0.06
N THR A 38 -16.79 -71.74 1.06
CA THR A 38 -17.04 -72.91 1.93
C THR A 38 -18.51 -72.94 2.36
N THR A 39 -19.40 -73.08 1.38
CA THR A 39 -20.62 -73.88 1.64
C THR A 39 -20.18 -75.33 1.79
N THR A 40 -19.97 -75.76 3.03
CA THR A 40 -19.92 -77.19 3.37
C THR A 40 -21.29 -77.78 3.10
N GLY A 41 -21.52 -78.15 1.85
CA GLY A 41 -22.56 -79.08 1.46
C GLY A 41 -22.20 -80.43 2.07
N GLU A 42 -22.74 -80.69 3.25
CA GLU A 42 -22.71 -82.00 3.90
C GLU A 42 -23.56 -82.98 3.09
N VAL A 43 -23.00 -83.45 1.98
CA VAL A 43 -23.48 -84.62 1.24
C VAL A 43 -22.72 -85.83 1.77
N ALA A 44 -22.85 -86.08 3.08
CA ALA A 44 -22.62 -87.40 3.63
C ALA A 44 -23.88 -88.22 3.32
N SER A 45 -23.79 -89.12 2.36
CA SER A 45 -24.86 -90.06 2.06
C SER A 45 -24.91 -91.14 3.15
N GLU A 46 -25.50 -90.82 4.31
CA GLU A 46 -25.93 -91.87 5.22
C GLU A 46 -27.14 -92.60 4.60
N ASN A 47 -26.94 -93.88 4.31
CA ASN A 47 -28.03 -94.82 4.10
C ASN A 47 -28.86 -94.88 5.39
N ALA A 48 -29.90 -94.05 5.47
CA ALA A 48 -30.92 -94.14 6.50
C ALA A 48 -31.68 -95.46 6.34
N ILE A 49 -31.18 -96.51 6.99
CA ILE A 49 -31.87 -97.78 7.20
C ILE A 49 -33.23 -97.46 7.84
N PRO A 50 -34.36 -97.99 7.33
CA PRO A 50 -35.65 -97.76 7.96
C PRO A 50 -35.72 -98.53 9.29
N ILE A 51 -35.51 -97.83 10.40
CA ILE A 51 -35.81 -98.36 11.73
C ILE A 51 -37.33 -98.33 11.91
N ALA A 52 -37.94 -99.52 11.90
CA ALA A 52 -39.32 -99.71 12.30
C ALA A 52 -39.45 -99.67 13.83
N PRO A 53 -40.60 -99.20 14.33
CA PRO A 53 -41.20 -99.73 15.55
C PRO A 53 -42.56 -100.38 15.27
N GLU A 54 -42.82 -101.49 15.98
CA GLU A 54 -44.08 -102.24 16.01
C GLU A 54 -45.22 -101.34 16.56
N SER A 55 -46.40 -101.23 15.94
CA SER A 55 -47.54 -102.19 15.87
C SER A 55 -48.26 -102.37 17.23
N PRO A 56 -49.60 -102.57 17.28
CA PRO A 56 -50.60 -102.63 16.20
C PRO A 56 -51.25 -101.23 15.97
N GLU A 57 -52.51 -100.97 15.59
CA GLU A 57 -53.78 -101.74 15.41
C GLU A 57 -54.70 -100.98 14.41
N ALA A 58 -55.82 -101.58 14.02
CA ALA A 58 -56.96 -101.04 13.28
C ALA A 58 -56.74 -100.60 11.81
N SER A 59 -57.15 -101.49 10.90
CA SER A 59 -57.68 -101.17 9.55
C SER A 59 -56.71 -100.90 8.39
N GLY A 60 -56.16 -101.99 7.83
CA GLY A 60 -56.37 -102.38 6.43
C GLY A 60 -55.77 -101.56 5.26
N ARG A 61 -54.88 -102.22 4.49
CA ARG A 61 -54.55 -101.94 3.06
C ARG A 61 -53.98 -100.55 2.71
N ASN A 62 -53.22 -99.93 3.62
CA ASN A 62 -52.80 -98.53 3.54
C ASN A 62 -51.28 -98.28 3.34
N GLU A 63 -50.42 -99.30 3.42
CA GLU A 63 -48.96 -99.18 3.15
C GLU A 63 -48.66 -98.64 1.74
N GLY A 64 -49.36 -99.15 0.72
CA GLY A 64 -49.24 -98.65 -0.65
C GLY A 64 -49.61 -97.17 -0.78
N GLN A 65 -50.57 -96.66 0.01
CA GLN A 65 -50.87 -95.24 0.04
C GLN A 65 -49.76 -94.41 0.71
N ALA A 66 -49.10 -94.95 1.73
CA ALA A 66 -47.97 -94.28 2.38
C ALA A 66 -46.78 -94.17 1.41
N PHE A 67 -46.47 -95.24 0.66
CA PHE A 67 -45.46 -95.21 -0.40
C PHE A 67 -45.81 -94.20 -1.51
N ILE A 68 -47.04 -94.23 -2.03
CA ILE A 68 -47.50 -93.27 -3.06
C ILE A 68 -47.40 -91.82 -2.54
N ARG A 69 -47.79 -91.55 -1.29
CA ARG A 69 -47.65 -90.22 -0.67
C ARG A 69 -46.19 -89.80 -0.50
N ALA A 70 -45.30 -90.71 -0.11
CA ALA A 70 -43.87 -90.45 0.00
C ALA A 70 -43.24 -90.15 -1.38
N GLN A 71 -43.59 -90.94 -2.40
CA GLN A 71 -43.17 -90.73 -3.80
C GLN A 71 -43.67 -89.40 -4.35
N GLN A 72 -44.94 -89.04 -4.10
CA GLN A 72 -45.52 -87.76 -4.51
C GLN A 72 -44.89 -86.56 -3.77
N LYS A 73 -44.53 -86.72 -2.48
CA LYS A 73 -43.74 -85.73 -1.73
C LYS A 73 -42.34 -85.56 -2.33
N LEU A 74 -41.65 -86.65 -2.64
CA LEU A 74 -40.32 -86.60 -3.27
C LEU A 74 -40.38 -85.94 -4.66
N GLN A 75 -41.39 -86.28 -5.46
CA GLN A 75 -41.60 -85.70 -6.80
C GLN A 75 -41.92 -84.20 -6.72
N SER A 76 -42.80 -83.77 -5.82
CA SER A 76 -43.10 -82.34 -5.64
C SER A 76 -41.90 -81.55 -5.09
N GLN A 77 -41.09 -82.16 -4.22
CA GLN A 77 -39.82 -81.58 -3.76
C GLN A 77 -38.80 -81.46 -4.90
N ALA A 78 -38.65 -82.50 -5.74
CA ALA A 78 -37.76 -82.47 -6.91
C ALA A 78 -38.18 -81.39 -7.92
N VAL A 79 -39.48 -81.28 -8.22
CA VAL A 79 -40.03 -80.22 -9.09
C VAL A 79 -39.83 -78.83 -8.48
N SER A 80 -39.99 -78.68 -7.16
CA SER A 80 -39.72 -77.41 -6.45
C SER A 80 -38.25 -77.01 -6.53
N ASN A 81 -37.33 -77.95 -6.28
CA ASN A 81 -35.88 -77.72 -6.36
C ASN A 81 -35.44 -77.40 -7.80
N HIS A 82 -35.98 -78.10 -8.81
CA HIS A 82 -35.72 -77.79 -10.22
C HIS A 82 -36.20 -76.38 -10.59
N LYS A 83 -37.41 -75.97 -10.16
CA LYS A 83 -37.91 -74.61 -10.37
C LYS A 83 -37.01 -73.54 -9.72
N LYS A 84 -36.53 -73.78 -8.49
CA LYS A 84 -35.58 -72.88 -7.81
C LYS A 84 -34.25 -72.77 -8.56
N LEU A 85 -33.71 -73.89 -9.03
CA LEU A 85 -32.47 -73.92 -9.81
C LEU A 85 -32.62 -73.15 -11.14
N MET A 86 -33.74 -73.32 -11.84
CA MET A 86 -34.04 -72.55 -13.05
C MET A 86 -34.16 -71.05 -12.76
N HIS A 87 -34.84 -70.66 -11.67
CA HIS A 87 -34.96 -69.24 -11.29
C HIS A 87 -33.60 -68.61 -10.97
N SER A 88 -32.79 -69.29 -10.15
CA SER A 88 -31.43 -68.86 -9.82
C SER A 88 -30.52 -68.78 -11.06
N GLY A 89 -30.67 -69.70 -12.01
CA GLY A 89 -29.98 -69.64 -13.30
C GLY A 89 -30.36 -68.40 -14.13
N HIS A 90 -31.65 -68.06 -14.20
CA HIS A 90 -32.11 -66.84 -14.86
C HIS A 90 -31.68 -65.56 -14.15
N GLU A 91 -31.67 -65.55 -12.81
CA GLU A 91 -31.15 -64.43 -12.01
C GLU A 91 -29.65 -64.21 -12.24
N LEU A 92 -28.86 -65.29 -12.31
CA LEU A 92 -27.43 -65.25 -12.61
C LEU A 92 -27.18 -64.72 -14.03
N ASP A 93 -27.92 -65.21 -15.03
CA ASP A 93 -27.77 -64.74 -16.42
C ASP A 93 -28.16 -63.26 -16.55
N ALA A 94 -29.23 -62.82 -15.88
CA ALA A 94 -29.62 -61.41 -15.82
C ALA A 94 -28.60 -60.54 -15.04
N ALA A 95 -27.90 -61.09 -14.04
CA ALA A 95 -26.80 -60.41 -13.34
C ALA A 95 -25.56 -60.30 -14.25
N LEU A 96 -25.19 -61.36 -14.96
CA LEU A 96 -24.07 -61.37 -15.91
C LEU A 96 -24.33 -60.46 -17.11
N GLY A 97 -25.56 -60.42 -17.63
CA GLY A 97 -25.98 -59.49 -18.68
C GLY A 97 -25.82 -58.02 -18.24
N ARG A 98 -26.26 -57.68 -17.01
CA ARG A 98 -26.05 -56.35 -16.43
C ARG A 98 -24.57 -56.02 -16.24
N ALA A 99 -23.78 -56.96 -15.71
CA ALA A 99 -22.34 -56.78 -15.51
C ALA A 99 -21.58 -56.53 -16.84
N ARG A 100 -21.95 -57.25 -17.91
CA ARG A 100 -21.41 -57.01 -19.26
C ARG A 100 -21.81 -55.63 -19.79
N ALA A 101 -23.08 -55.24 -19.66
CA ALA A 101 -23.55 -53.94 -20.11
C ALA A 101 -22.85 -52.78 -19.39
N THR A 102 -22.64 -52.88 -18.07
CA THR A 102 -21.90 -51.87 -17.30
C THR A 102 -20.42 -51.81 -17.68
N LEU A 103 -19.77 -52.96 -17.89
CA LEU A 103 -18.36 -53.01 -18.32
C LEU A 103 -18.18 -52.42 -19.72
N GLN A 104 -19.11 -52.69 -20.64
CA GLN A 104 -19.10 -52.11 -21.99
C GLN A 104 -19.34 -50.59 -21.96
N ALA A 105 -20.24 -50.09 -21.10
CA ALA A 105 -20.45 -48.67 -20.91
C ALA A 105 -19.22 -47.96 -20.32
N GLN A 106 -18.52 -48.60 -19.38
CA GLN A 106 -17.26 -48.09 -18.83
C GLN A 106 -16.15 -48.06 -19.90
N ALA A 107 -15.96 -49.14 -20.66
CA ALA A 107 -14.97 -49.16 -21.73
C ALA A 107 -15.21 -48.06 -22.79
N ALA A 108 -16.48 -47.79 -23.11
CA ALA A 108 -16.86 -46.69 -23.99
C ALA A 108 -16.56 -45.30 -23.39
N SER A 109 -16.77 -45.09 -22.08
CA SER A 109 -16.48 -43.82 -21.41
C SER A 109 -14.97 -43.57 -21.28
N GLU A 110 -14.17 -44.61 -21.01
CA GLU A 110 -12.71 -44.55 -21.01
C GLU A 110 -12.16 -44.24 -22.41
N GLN A 111 -12.72 -44.87 -23.46
CA GLN A 111 -12.36 -44.55 -24.84
C GLN A 111 -12.72 -43.11 -25.23
N PHE A 112 -13.87 -42.60 -24.78
CA PHE A 112 -14.25 -41.20 -24.98
C PHE A 112 -13.28 -40.24 -24.28
N LEU A 113 -12.87 -40.52 -23.04
CA LEU A 113 -11.89 -39.71 -22.31
C LEU A 113 -10.52 -39.73 -23.03
N ALA A 114 -10.05 -40.89 -23.46
CA ALA A 114 -8.80 -41.02 -24.21
C ALA A 114 -8.82 -40.23 -25.53
N GLN A 115 -9.94 -40.27 -26.27
CA GLN A 115 -10.11 -39.48 -27.49
C GLN A 115 -10.14 -37.97 -27.22
N ASN A 116 -10.79 -37.52 -26.13
CA ASN A 116 -11.01 -36.10 -25.85
C ASN A 116 -9.92 -35.43 -24.97
N PHE A 117 -8.96 -36.20 -24.43
CA PHE A 117 -7.87 -35.69 -23.58
C PHE A 117 -7.06 -34.55 -24.24
N HIS A 118 -6.97 -34.55 -25.57
CA HIS A 118 -6.30 -33.49 -26.34
C HIS A 118 -7.00 -32.11 -26.20
N LEU A 119 -8.32 -32.07 -25.97
CA LEU A 119 -9.07 -30.83 -25.73
C LEU A 119 -8.72 -30.23 -24.37
N VAL A 120 -8.69 -31.06 -23.32
CA VAL A 120 -8.26 -30.65 -21.97
C VAL A 120 -6.80 -30.16 -21.99
N SER A 121 -5.94 -30.87 -22.72
CA SER A 121 -4.54 -30.47 -22.93
C SER A 121 -4.42 -29.11 -23.65
N ARG A 122 -5.24 -28.88 -24.69
CA ARG A 122 -5.29 -27.59 -25.41
C ARG A 122 -5.77 -26.46 -24.51
N VAL A 123 -6.85 -26.66 -23.75
CA VAL A 123 -7.37 -25.66 -22.79
C VAL A 123 -6.31 -25.33 -21.74
N ARG A 124 -5.59 -26.35 -21.20
CA ARG A 124 -4.49 -26.13 -20.26
C ARG A 124 -3.35 -25.30 -20.87
N GLN A 125 -3.00 -25.56 -22.13
CA GLN A 125 -1.98 -24.79 -22.84
C GLN A 125 -2.42 -23.34 -23.11
N GLN A 126 -3.68 -23.13 -23.50
CA GLN A 126 -4.27 -21.80 -23.67
C GLN A 126 -4.29 -21.03 -22.35
N LEU A 127 -4.69 -21.66 -21.25
CA LEU A 127 -4.69 -21.06 -19.91
C LEU A 127 -3.28 -20.64 -19.46
N ALA A 128 -2.27 -21.48 -19.74
CA ALA A 128 -0.87 -21.15 -19.48
C ALA A 128 -0.40 -19.94 -20.33
N GLY A 129 -0.79 -19.87 -21.61
CA GLY A 129 -0.53 -18.71 -22.47
C GLY A 129 -1.19 -17.42 -21.96
N VAL A 130 -2.46 -17.49 -21.56
CA VAL A 130 -3.17 -16.35 -20.94
C VAL A 130 -2.50 -15.92 -19.64
N ARG A 131 -2.07 -16.85 -18.78
CA ARG A 131 -1.31 -16.52 -17.56
C ARG A 131 -0.02 -15.75 -17.90
N THR A 132 0.73 -16.17 -18.92
CA THR A 132 1.94 -15.46 -19.35
C THR A 132 1.63 -14.05 -19.85
N LEU A 133 0.54 -13.84 -20.58
CA LEU A 133 0.10 -12.51 -21.02
C LEU A 133 -0.32 -11.62 -19.86
N VAL A 134 -1.01 -12.17 -18.86
CA VAL A 134 -1.42 -11.42 -17.65
C VAL A 134 -0.22 -11.00 -16.81
N LEU A 135 0.83 -11.84 -16.72
CA LEU A 135 2.07 -11.46 -16.03
C LEU A 135 2.78 -10.30 -16.74
N LYS A 136 2.91 -10.36 -18.07
CA LYS A 136 3.46 -9.25 -18.86
C LYS A 136 2.66 -7.96 -18.73
N LEU A 137 1.34 -8.05 -18.71
CA LEU A 137 0.48 -6.88 -18.53
C LEU A 137 0.63 -6.27 -17.13
N ALA A 138 0.98 -7.06 -16.11
CA ALA A 138 1.33 -6.54 -14.79
C ALA A 138 2.71 -5.83 -14.84
N GLU A 139 3.72 -6.45 -15.46
CA GLU A 139 5.04 -5.84 -15.68
C GLU A 139 4.92 -4.48 -16.43
N GLU A 140 4.14 -4.43 -17.52
CA GLU A 140 3.85 -3.19 -18.28
C GLU A 140 3.05 -2.16 -17.46
N ALA A 141 2.18 -2.59 -16.55
CA ALA A 141 1.42 -1.69 -15.66
C ALA A 141 2.33 -1.06 -14.59
N ASP A 142 3.23 -1.85 -14.00
CA ASP A 142 4.23 -1.39 -13.04
C ASP A 142 5.19 -0.38 -13.72
N GLU A 143 5.61 -0.62 -14.97
CA GLU A 143 6.40 0.34 -15.76
C GLU A 143 5.67 1.68 -15.98
N VAL A 144 4.36 1.63 -16.29
CA VAL A 144 3.53 2.83 -16.46
C VAL A 144 3.34 3.59 -15.16
N GLU A 145 3.13 2.89 -14.03
CA GLU A 145 3.02 3.51 -12.70
C GLU A 145 4.32 4.26 -12.33
N ASN A 146 5.48 3.61 -12.50
CA ASN A 146 6.78 4.23 -12.26
C ASN A 146 7.01 5.48 -13.13
N LEU A 147 6.63 5.44 -14.41
CA LEU A 147 6.73 6.59 -15.31
C LEU A 147 5.80 7.73 -14.89
N LEU A 148 4.57 7.42 -14.45
CA LEU A 148 3.62 8.41 -13.95
C LEU A 148 4.11 9.07 -12.65
N VAL A 149 4.69 8.30 -11.72
CA VAL A 149 5.30 8.83 -10.50
C VAL A 149 6.45 9.77 -10.85
N GLN A 150 7.40 9.32 -11.68
CA GLN A 150 8.52 10.15 -12.14
C GLN A 150 8.06 11.45 -12.82
N HIS A 151 7.04 11.39 -13.68
CA HIS A 151 6.52 12.58 -14.35
C HIS A 151 5.77 13.52 -13.38
N CYS A 152 5.09 13.00 -12.35
CA CYS A 152 4.51 13.81 -11.29
C CYS A 152 5.59 14.52 -10.45
N GLU A 153 6.65 13.80 -10.07
CA GLU A 153 7.79 14.35 -9.34
C GLU A 153 8.52 15.42 -10.15
N GLU A 154 8.80 15.17 -11.44
CA GLU A 154 9.46 16.16 -12.31
C GLU A 154 8.58 17.40 -12.50
N ASN A 155 7.27 17.24 -12.66
CA ASN A 155 6.34 18.37 -12.74
C ASN A 155 6.32 19.19 -11.44
N ALA A 156 6.29 18.54 -10.28
CA ALA A 156 6.33 19.21 -8.98
C ALA A 156 7.65 19.95 -8.76
N ALA A 157 8.78 19.31 -9.07
CA ALA A 157 10.10 19.93 -9.02
C ALA A 157 10.20 21.14 -9.96
N ARG A 158 9.68 21.05 -11.18
CA ARG A 158 9.65 22.15 -12.16
C ARG A 158 8.80 23.32 -11.67
N GLN A 159 7.59 23.07 -11.15
CA GLN A 159 6.73 24.11 -10.60
C GLN A 159 7.36 24.79 -9.37
N ASN A 160 8.01 24.03 -8.50
CA ASN A 160 8.73 24.57 -7.34
C ASN A 160 9.93 25.44 -7.78
N ALA A 161 10.72 24.98 -8.75
CA ALA A 161 11.82 25.76 -9.34
C ALA A 161 11.32 27.06 -10.01
N GLU A 162 10.22 27.01 -10.76
CA GLU A 162 9.59 28.20 -11.34
C GLU A 162 9.06 29.18 -10.28
N PHE A 163 8.54 28.68 -9.16
CA PHE A 163 8.08 29.50 -8.05
C PHE A 163 9.25 30.17 -7.32
N ALA A 164 10.30 29.41 -6.99
CA ALA A 164 11.52 29.93 -6.39
C ALA A 164 12.19 30.98 -7.30
N ALA A 165 12.24 30.76 -8.61
CA ALA A 165 12.76 31.73 -9.57
C ALA A 165 11.95 33.04 -9.60
N LYS A 166 10.62 32.98 -9.46
CA LYS A 166 9.77 34.18 -9.35
C LYS A 166 10.02 34.93 -8.05
N GLN A 167 10.09 34.22 -6.91
CA GLN A 167 10.43 34.82 -5.62
C GLN A 167 11.81 35.51 -5.64
N GLN A 168 12.82 34.84 -6.21
CA GLN A 168 14.15 35.43 -6.38
C GLN A 168 14.11 36.70 -7.25
N GLN A 169 13.37 36.69 -8.36
CA GLN A 169 13.20 37.87 -9.21
C GLN A 169 12.44 39.02 -8.52
N GLU A 170 11.55 38.71 -7.56
CA GLU A 170 10.87 39.72 -6.75
C GLU A 170 11.82 40.31 -5.69
N LEU A 171 12.64 39.47 -5.03
CA LEU A 171 13.67 39.92 -4.10
C LEU A 171 14.69 40.83 -4.80
N GLU A 172 15.18 40.47 -5.99
CA GLU A 172 16.10 41.32 -6.78
C GLU A 172 15.49 42.69 -7.13
N LYS A 173 14.17 42.76 -7.38
CA LYS A 173 13.47 44.05 -7.58
C LYS A 173 13.40 44.87 -6.30
N PHE A 174 13.17 44.24 -5.15
CA PHE A 174 13.19 44.95 -3.86
C PHE A 174 14.60 45.42 -3.48
N GLU A 175 15.63 44.59 -3.66
CA GLU A 175 17.03 44.95 -3.43
C GLU A 175 17.46 46.13 -4.31
N THR A 176 17.15 46.09 -5.61
CA THR A 176 17.46 47.20 -6.53
C THR A 176 16.68 48.47 -6.21
N GLN A 177 15.43 48.36 -5.75
CA GLN A 177 14.65 49.51 -5.29
C GLN A 177 15.24 50.12 -4.00
N ILE A 178 15.61 49.30 -3.01
CA ILE A 178 16.24 49.73 -1.75
C ILE A 178 17.61 50.37 -2.01
N ALA A 179 18.40 49.81 -2.93
CA ALA A 179 19.66 50.39 -3.36
C ALA A 179 19.45 51.78 -3.99
N GLN A 180 18.51 51.93 -4.93
CA GLN A 180 18.17 53.21 -5.54
C GLN A 180 17.66 54.24 -4.51
N GLU A 181 16.82 53.83 -3.57
CA GLU A 181 16.28 54.72 -2.55
C GLU A 181 17.38 55.17 -1.57
N SER A 182 18.22 54.26 -1.09
CA SER A 182 19.33 54.58 -0.17
C SER A 182 20.37 55.50 -0.83
N GLU A 183 20.71 55.27 -2.11
CA GLU A 183 21.52 56.22 -2.87
C GLU A 183 20.81 57.56 -3.07
N GLY A 184 19.50 57.57 -3.31
CA GLY A 184 18.66 58.77 -3.44
C GLY A 184 18.75 59.64 -2.18
N ARG A 185 18.43 59.06 -1.01
CA ARG A 185 18.55 59.73 0.30
C ARG A 185 19.98 60.27 0.53
N LYS A 186 21.01 59.52 0.12
CA LYS A 186 22.42 59.96 0.22
C LYS A 186 22.73 61.15 -0.69
N ARG A 187 22.22 61.16 -1.93
CA ARG A 187 22.35 62.29 -2.87
C ARG A 187 21.65 63.54 -2.34
N GLU A 188 20.42 63.41 -1.83
CA GLU A 188 19.66 64.50 -1.21
C GLU A 188 20.39 65.12 -0.01
N LEU A 189 20.94 64.31 0.88
CA LEU A 189 21.70 64.78 2.03
C LEU A 189 22.97 65.56 1.61
N LEU A 190 23.68 65.09 0.59
CA LEU A 190 24.83 65.79 0.02
C LEU A 190 24.44 67.10 -0.68
N GLU A 191 23.31 67.13 -1.39
CA GLU A 191 22.77 68.35 -1.99
C GLU A 191 22.35 69.38 -0.93
N MET A 192 21.64 68.97 0.11
CA MET A 192 21.29 69.84 1.24
C MET A 192 22.53 70.39 1.94
N ARG A 193 23.60 69.59 2.09
CA ARG A 193 24.90 70.06 2.61
C ARG A 193 25.55 71.07 1.66
N ARG A 194 25.52 70.83 0.33
CA ARG A 194 26.01 71.77 -0.69
C ARG A 194 25.25 73.10 -0.65
N GLN A 195 23.93 73.06 -0.54
CA GLN A 195 23.08 74.26 -0.45
C GLN A 195 23.37 75.06 0.83
N LYS A 196 23.53 74.39 1.99
CA LYS A 196 23.93 75.04 3.26
C LYS A 196 25.32 75.69 3.18
N LEU A 197 26.29 75.04 2.53
CA LEU A 197 27.62 75.62 2.30
C LEU A 197 27.52 76.83 1.36
N ALA A 198 26.77 76.73 0.27
CA ALA A 198 26.57 77.84 -0.66
C ALA A 198 25.87 79.05 0.00
N SER A 199 24.87 78.83 0.85
CA SER A 199 24.19 79.91 1.58
C SER A 199 25.09 80.53 2.65
N ALA A 200 25.94 79.74 3.32
CA ALA A 200 26.98 80.24 4.22
C ALA A 200 27.99 81.13 3.45
N PHE A 201 28.59 80.63 2.36
CA PHE A 201 29.50 81.42 1.52
C PHE A 201 28.88 82.71 1.00
N MET A 202 27.60 82.70 0.58
CA MET A 202 26.90 83.91 0.14
C MET A 202 26.63 84.89 1.29
N ASN A 203 26.44 84.40 2.52
CA ASN A 203 26.27 85.24 3.69
C ASN A 203 27.60 85.84 4.16
N ASP A 204 28.68 85.06 4.14
CA ASP A 204 30.04 85.50 4.43
C ASP A 204 30.48 86.53 3.39
N LEU A 205 30.27 86.27 2.09
CA LEU A 205 30.54 87.24 1.02
C LEU A 205 29.77 88.56 1.23
N ARG A 206 28.49 88.49 1.60
CA ARG A 206 27.68 89.68 1.94
C ARG A 206 28.25 90.40 3.18
N THR A 207 28.69 89.65 4.18
CA THR A 207 29.30 90.19 5.41
C THR A 207 30.61 90.91 5.07
N TYR A 208 31.51 90.29 4.31
CA TYR A 208 32.72 90.93 3.80
C TYR A 208 32.43 92.15 2.92
N GLN A 209 31.45 92.09 2.01
CA GLN A 209 31.02 93.25 1.23
C GLN A 209 30.47 94.38 2.11
N THR A 210 29.73 94.04 3.17
CA THR A 210 29.21 95.02 4.14
C THR A 210 30.34 95.64 4.98
N LEU A 211 31.30 94.83 5.41
CA LEU A 211 32.52 95.32 6.06
C LEU A 211 33.33 96.22 5.12
N VAL A 212 33.52 95.84 3.84
CA VAL A 212 34.23 96.65 2.84
C VAL A 212 33.45 97.92 2.46
N ALA A 213 32.12 97.94 2.56
CA ALA A 213 31.33 99.16 2.38
C ALA A 213 31.48 100.09 3.60
N HIS A 214 31.30 99.57 4.81
CA HIS A 214 31.44 100.37 6.05
C HIS A 214 32.88 100.85 6.31
N HIS A 215 33.86 99.99 6.05
CA HIS A 215 35.28 100.30 6.15
C HIS A 215 35.87 100.81 4.83
N GLY A 216 35.08 100.98 3.78
CA GLY A 216 35.50 101.65 2.56
C GLY A 216 35.71 103.14 2.81
N ASP A 217 34.72 103.78 3.44
CA ASP A 217 34.85 105.16 3.94
C ASP A 217 35.72 105.24 5.21
N ALA A 218 35.65 104.25 6.12
CA ALA A 218 36.49 104.28 7.33
C ALA A 218 37.97 104.05 7.02
N ALA A 219 38.37 103.12 6.15
CA ALA A 219 39.77 102.93 5.77
C ALA A 219 40.26 104.05 4.82
N ALA A 220 39.39 104.67 4.00
CA ALA A 220 39.76 105.87 3.26
C ALA A 220 39.98 107.11 4.15
N THR A 221 39.47 107.09 5.40
CA THR A 221 39.71 108.13 6.41
C THR A 221 40.81 107.76 7.41
N GLU A 222 40.95 106.49 7.81
CA GLU A 222 42.03 106.00 8.68
C GLU A 222 43.38 105.87 7.95
N ALA A 223 43.41 105.50 6.65
CA ALA A 223 44.63 105.61 5.83
C ALA A 223 45.07 107.07 5.60
N ARG A 224 44.29 108.04 6.10
CA ARG A 224 44.63 109.47 6.15
C ARG A 224 44.97 109.98 7.55
N ILE A 225 44.85 109.13 8.58
CA ILE A 225 45.02 109.48 10.00
C ILE A 225 46.09 108.61 10.68
N VAL A 226 46.39 107.41 10.15
CA VAL A 226 47.46 106.53 10.66
C VAL A 226 48.71 106.63 9.78
N THR A 227 49.33 107.81 9.83
CA THR A 227 50.77 107.98 9.54
C THR A 227 51.44 108.65 10.73
N ASP A 228 51.40 107.98 11.88
CA ASP A 228 52.38 108.18 12.96
C ASP A 228 52.40 106.95 13.89
N ASP A 229 53.61 106.44 14.10
CA ASP A 229 54.09 105.51 15.13
C ASP A 229 53.10 104.55 15.84
N LYS A 230 53.16 103.27 15.44
CA LYS A 230 53.49 102.16 16.36
C LYS A 230 53.97 100.89 15.66
N GLU A 231 55.04 100.36 16.23
CA GLU A 231 55.71 99.07 16.04
C GLU A 231 55.01 98.04 15.13
N LEU A 232 55.67 97.76 13.99
CA LEU A 232 55.47 96.55 13.20
C LEU A 232 55.98 95.32 13.98
N VAL A 233 55.15 94.78 14.87
CA VAL A 233 55.34 93.40 15.34
C VAL A 233 54.88 92.47 14.22
N THR A 234 55.83 92.00 13.42
CA THR A 234 55.59 90.99 12.39
C THR A 234 55.20 89.66 13.03
N LEU A 235 54.16 89.01 12.50
CA LEU A 235 53.70 87.68 12.96
C LEU A 235 54.78 86.58 12.83
N ASP A 236 55.85 86.86 12.10
CA ASP A 236 57.03 85.99 11.93
C ASP A 236 57.81 85.71 13.24
N GLU A 237 57.57 86.46 14.33
CA GLU A 237 58.18 86.21 15.65
C GLU A 237 57.32 85.34 16.58
N VAL A 238 56.10 84.94 16.18
CA VAL A 238 55.25 84.02 16.94
C VAL A 238 55.38 82.61 16.36
N ASP A 239 56.36 81.85 16.84
CA ASP A 239 56.54 80.44 16.47
C ASP A 239 55.42 79.59 17.10
N LEU A 240 54.31 79.48 16.36
CA LEU A 240 53.10 78.75 16.72
C LEU A 240 53.36 77.24 16.54
N VAL A 241 54.08 76.66 17.50
CA VAL A 241 54.29 75.21 17.59
C VAL A 241 52.97 74.53 17.93
N VAL A 242 52.18 74.23 16.91
CA VAL A 242 51.02 73.35 17.00
C VAL A 242 51.52 71.91 17.09
N THR A 243 51.92 71.49 18.29
CA THR A 243 51.99 70.05 18.61
C THR A 243 50.56 69.52 18.59
N ALA A 244 50.16 68.91 17.49
CA ALA A 244 48.98 68.07 17.48
C ALA A 244 49.23 66.89 18.42
N ASP A 245 48.51 66.85 19.54
CA ASP A 245 48.60 65.80 20.53
C ASP A 245 48.13 64.48 19.88
N PRO A 246 48.98 63.44 19.73
CA PRO A 246 48.61 62.22 19.01
C PRO A 246 47.35 61.57 19.63
N ASP A 247 47.21 61.65 20.95
CA ASP A 247 46.09 61.12 21.71
C ASP A 247 44.75 61.83 21.35
N GLN A 248 44.78 63.12 20.98
CA GLN A 248 43.58 63.84 20.48
C GLN A 248 43.22 63.45 19.04
N LEU A 249 44.22 63.17 18.19
CA LEU A 249 44.00 62.68 16.83
C LEU A 249 43.42 61.27 16.86
N GLU A 250 43.98 60.37 17.68
CA GLU A 250 43.50 59.01 17.86
C GLU A 250 42.05 59.00 18.39
N ALA A 251 41.75 59.78 19.44
CA ALA A 251 40.39 59.93 19.96
C ALA A 251 39.39 60.47 18.91
N PHE A 252 39.82 61.35 17.99
CA PHE A 252 38.96 61.86 16.91
C PHE A 252 38.64 60.80 15.84
N TYR A 253 39.57 59.87 15.56
CA TYR A 253 39.37 58.79 14.60
C TYR A 253 38.66 57.56 15.22
N GLU A 254 38.95 57.21 16.48
CA GLU A 254 38.25 56.14 17.20
C GLU A 254 36.77 56.47 17.45
N SER A 255 36.46 57.73 17.78
CA SER A 255 35.07 58.20 17.99
C SER A 255 34.17 58.09 16.75
N GLY A 256 34.73 57.79 15.57
CA GLY A 256 34.00 57.60 14.31
C GLY A 256 33.92 56.15 13.81
N SER A 257 34.54 55.18 14.50
CA SER A 257 34.70 53.80 13.99
C SER A 257 34.14 52.69 14.91
N GLY A 258 33.51 53.04 16.03
CA GLY A 258 33.08 52.11 17.07
C GLY A 258 31.57 51.82 17.20
N GLN A 259 30.77 51.93 16.13
CA GLN A 259 29.31 51.69 16.25
C GLN A 259 28.61 51.05 15.03
N ASP A 260 29.31 50.22 14.24
CA ASP A 260 28.69 49.42 13.15
C ASP A 260 29.18 47.95 13.09
N GLU A 261 29.98 47.48 14.05
CA GLU A 261 30.45 46.08 14.13
C GLU A 261 30.12 45.43 15.49
N GLU A 262 28.83 45.38 15.86
CA GLU A 262 28.33 44.44 16.87
C GLU A 262 27.18 43.59 16.29
N GLU A 263 27.47 42.29 16.16
CA GLU A 263 26.58 41.14 15.94
C GLU A 263 25.39 41.27 14.97
N THR A 264 25.55 40.62 13.83
CA THR A 264 24.46 40.14 12.95
C THR A 264 23.58 39.07 13.62
N GLN A 265 22.76 39.46 14.59
CA GLN A 265 21.70 38.61 15.12
C GLN A 265 20.54 38.53 14.11
N SER A 266 20.59 37.52 13.25
CA SER A 266 19.50 37.14 12.34
C SER A 266 18.17 37.02 13.12
N PRO A 267 17.07 37.66 12.68
CA PRO A 267 15.79 37.53 13.36
C PRO A 267 15.32 36.07 13.29
N LYS A 268 15.10 35.49 14.47
CA LYS A 268 14.65 34.11 14.63
C LYS A 268 13.23 33.99 14.06
N PHE A 269 13.10 33.49 12.84
CA PHE A 269 11.80 33.15 12.26
C PHE A 269 11.11 32.12 13.16
N ALA A 270 9.99 32.50 13.76
CA ALA A 270 9.10 31.56 14.43
C ALA A 270 8.40 30.74 13.35
N SER A 271 8.68 29.43 13.31
CA SER A 271 7.91 28.48 12.50
C SER A 271 6.43 28.53 12.92
N PRO A 272 5.47 28.51 11.97
CA PRO A 272 4.05 28.43 12.32
C PRO A 272 3.75 27.11 13.05
N PRO A 273 2.80 27.09 14.00
CA PRO A 273 2.47 25.88 14.75
C PRO A 273 1.86 24.82 13.82
N ILE A 274 2.43 23.62 13.85
CA ILE A 274 1.90 22.43 13.20
C ILE A 274 0.62 22.01 13.95
N PRO A 275 -0.52 21.77 13.28
CA PRO A 275 -1.72 21.23 13.93
C PRO A 275 -1.49 19.80 14.44
N ASN A 276 -1.85 19.54 15.71
CA ASN A 276 -1.69 18.25 16.39
C ASN A 276 -2.72 17.18 15.93
N GLU A 277 -2.70 16.79 14.66
CA GLU A 277 -3.43 15.61 14.17
C GLU A 277 -2.58 14.88 13.12
N LEU A 278 -1.77 13.89 13.53
CA LEU A 278 -1.26 12.71 12.76
C LEU A 278 -0.01 12.00 13.38
N GLU A 279 0.21 12.01 14.70
CA GLU A 279 1.32 11.24 15.37
C GLU A 279 0.86 10.15 16.37
N GLU A 280 -0.23 9.45 16.05
CA GLU A 280 -0.52 8.07 16.50
C GLU A 280 -1.14 7.37 15.27
N GLU A 281 -0.75 6.17 14.80
CA GLU A 281 -0.17 5.00 15.47
C GLU A 281 0.85 4.27 14.56
N GLU A 282 2.07 4.00 15.03
CA GLU A 282 2.88 2.85 14.57
C GLU A 282 3.65 2.25 15.75
N LYS A 283 3.11 1.17 16.34
CA LYS A 283 3.86 0.14 17.07
C LYS A 283 3.21 -1.23 16.89
N GLU A 284 4.01 -2.18 16.39
CA GLU A 284 3.79 -3.63 16.54
C GLU A 284 3.79 -3.99 18.05
N GLU A 285 3.28 -5.12 18.57
CA GLU A 285 3.57 -6.50 18.18
C GLU A 285 2.78 -7.52 19.06
N THR A 286 2.63 -8.76 18.59
CA THR A 286 2.39 -10.04 19.35
C THR A 286 1.07 -10.37 20.10
N ASP A 287 0.43 -11.44 19.59
CA ASP A 287 -0.12 -12.64 20.27
C ASP A 287 -0.57 -12.65 21.75
N ALA A 288 -1.84 -13.03 21.97
CA ALA A 288 -2.24 -14.08 22.94
C ALA A 288 -3.64 -14.66 22.67
N LYS A 289 -3.89 -15.91 23.09
CA LYS A 289 -5.06 -16.73 22.76
C LYS A 289 -6.18 -16.74 23.84
N THR A 290 -7.35 -17.20 23.39
CA THR A 290 -8.37 -18.01 24.10
C THR A 290 -9.20 -17.40 25.25
N GLY A 291 -10.53 -17.52 25.11
CA GLY A 291 -11.52 -17.36 26.17
C GLY A 291 -12.93 -17.67 25.63
N GLU A 292 -13.58 -18.70 26.15
CA GLU A 292 -14.88 -19.22 25.67
C GLU A 292 -16.07 -18.39 26.19
N GLY A 293 -17.22 -18.48 25.53
CA GLY A 293 -18.45 -17.76 25.92
C GLY A 293 -19.70 -18.25 25.20
N GLU A 294 -20.30 -19.34 25.68
CA GLU A 294 -21.46 -20.01 25.09
C GLU A 294 -22.84 -19.40 25.49
N ILE A 295 -23.77 -19.39 24.53
CA ILE A 295 -25.25 -19.59 24.65
C ILE A 295 -26.09 -18.60 25.50
N SER A 296 -27.02 -17.87 24.87
CA SER A 296 -28.50 -18.11 24.98
C SER A 296 -29.40 -16.93 24.56
N ASN A 297 -30.33 -17.19 23.62
CA ASN A 297 -31.78 -16.81 23.58
C ASN A 297 -32.22 -16.62 22.12
N LYS A 298 -33.07 -17.46 21.50
CA LYS A 298 -34.50 -17.80 21.74
C LYS A 298 -35.51 -16.69 21.42
N GLY A 299 -36.40 -17.02 20.46
CA GLY A 299 -37.71 -16.40 20.21
C GLY A 299 -37.68 -15.11 19.36
N ASP A 300 -38.63 -14.84 18.44
CA ASP A 300 -39.76 -15.64 17.90
C ASP A 300 -39.99 -15.19 16.44
N ILE A 301 -40.19 -16.09 15.48
CA ILE A 301 -41.53 -16.45 14.94
C ILE A 301 -42.56 -15.30 14.99
N TYR A 302 -42.87 -14.69 13.85
CA TYR A 302 -44.26 -14.42 13.46
C TYR A 302 -44.41 -14.44 11.94
N ALA A 303 -45.55 -14.95 11.48
CA ALA A 303 -45.83 -15.22 10.06
C ALA A 303 -46.73 -14.16 9.44
N LYS A 304 -46.46 -13.83 8.17
CA LYS A 304 -47.46 -13.83 7.08
C LYS A 304 -46.79 -13.81 5.71
#